data_AF-A0A1Y3ARG2-F1
#
_entry.id   AF-A0A1Y3ARG2-F1
#
_cell.length_a   1.000
_cell.length_b   1.000
_cell.length_c   1.000
_cell.angle_alpha   90.00
_cell.angle_beta   90.00
_cell.angle_gamma   90.00
#
_symmetry.space_group_name_H-M   'P 1'
#
loop_
_entity.id
_entity.type
_entity.pdbx_description
1 polymer ?
#
loop_
_entity_poly.entity_id
_entity_poly.type
_entity_poly.pdbx_seq_one_letter_code
_entity_poly.pdbx_strand_id
1 'polypeptide(L)'
;MPEEQEVETFAFQAEIAQLMSLIINTFYSNKEIFLRELISNSSDALDKIRYESLTDPSKLGDQKDLYIRIIPNKDEKTLTIIDTGIGMTKADMINNLGTIAKSGTKAFMEALQAGADISMIGQFGVGFYSAYLIADKVTVHSKHNDDEQYIWESAAGGSFTIRPDSGEPLGRGTKIILHLKEDQIEYGEERRIKEIVKKHSQFIAYPIKLIVQKEREKEISDDEEEATEEKDKDGEEKDKDGEEKDEAKVEDVDEEKEKKSKKKKIKEKYNDEEELNKTKPLWMRNPDEISQEEYGEFYKSLTNDWDEHLAVKHFSVEGQLEFRALLFIPKRAPFDLFENKKQKNNIKFQYGWSANMERIMKAQALRDSSTMGYMAAKKNLEINPDHPVVEKLRQKVEVDKNDKSVKDLVNLLFETALLCSGFGLEDPQTHASRIYRMIKLGLGIDEDDNVVDDGGDVMDEPAVPDSQAQAADVSRMEEVD
;
A
#
# COMPACT_ATOMS: atom_id res chain seq x y z
N MET A 1 3.47 -27.80 28.16
CA MET A 1 4.53 -27.04 27.46
C MET A 1 3.81 -26.28 26.35
N PRO A 2 3.98 -24.95 26.21
CA PRO A 2 3.44 -24.28 25.04
C PRO A 2 4.14 -24.90 23.81
N GLU A 3 3.34 -25.32 22.82
CA GLU A 3 3.87 -25.84 21.56
C GLU A 3 4.84 -24.80 20.98
N GLU A 4 6.09 -25.20 20.71
CA GLU A 4 7.04 -24.35 19.98
C GLU A 4 6.40 -24.03 18.63
N GLN A 5 5.93 -22.80 18.46
CA GLN A 5 5.40 -22.35 17.18
C GLN A 5 6.47 -22.51 16.11
N GLU A 6 6.09 -23.10 14.98
CA GLU A 6 6.99 -23.42 13.87
C GLU A 6 7.61 -22.14 13.30
N VAL A 7 8.92 -21.96 13.52
CA VAL A 7 9.70 -20.85 12.96
C VAL A 7 10.39 -21.33 11.70
N GLU A 8 9.98 -20.79 10.56
CA GLU A 8 10.57 -21.12 9.27
C GLU A 8 11.66 -20.09 8.92
N THR A 9 12.82 -20.56 8.48
CA THR A 9 13.94 -19.71 8.05
C THR A 9 14.12 -19.79 6.55
N PHE A 10 14.23 -18.64 5.91
CA PHE A 10 14.39 -18.49 4.47
C PHE A 10 15.64 -17.67 4.17
N ALA A 11 16.37 -18.03 3.11
CA ALA A 11 17.45 -17.19 2.59
C ALA A 11 16.87 -16.10 1.68
N PHE A 12 17.45 -14.90 1.71
CA PHE A 12 17.18 -13.91 0.67
C PHE A 12 17.72 -14.40 -0.67
N GLN A 13 17.10 -13.94 -1.77
CA GLN A 13 17.73 -14.08 -3.08
C GLN A 13 19.08 -13.34 -3.13
N ALA A 14 20.01 -13.85 -3.92
CA ALA A 14 21.38 -13.34 -3.99
C ALA A 14 21.43 -11.84 -4.35
N GLU A 15 20.53 -11.40 -5.24
CA GLU A 15 20.39 -10.01 -5.65
C GLU A 15 19.96 -9.09 -4.49
N ILE A 16 19.12 -9.58 -3.57
CA ILE A 16 18.66 -8.82 -2.40
C ILE A 16 19.79 -8.73 -1.36
N ALA A 17 20.53 -9.82 -1.14
CA ALA A 17 21.70 -9.79 -0.26
C ALA A 17 22.76 -8.78 -0.75
N GLN A 18 23.00 -8.74 -2.07
CA GLN A 18 23.87 -7.74 -2.69
C GLN A 18 23.31 -6.32 -2.53
N LEU A 19 22.01 -6.13 -2.79
CA LEU A 19 21.34 -4.84 -2.62
C LEU A 19 21.45 -4.33 -1.18
N MET A 20 21.15 -5.16 -0.18
CA MET A 20 21.23 -4.75 1.23
C MET A 20 22.65 -4.36 1.61
N SER A 21 23.65 -5.16 1.20
CA SER A 21 25.06 -4.84 1.43
C SER A 21 25.44 -3.49 0.78
N LEU A 22 24.93 -3.23 -0.42
CA LEU A 22 25.20 -1.99 -1.14
C LEU A 22 24.46 -0.80 -0.50
N ILE A 23 23.20 -0.97 -0.07
CA ILE A 23 22.43 0.05 0.66
C ILE A 23 23.15 0.44 1.95
N ILE A 24 23.63 -0.55 2.71
CA ILE A 24 24.28 -0.34 4.01
C ILE A 24 25.67 0.30 3.86
N ASN A 25 26.47 -0.15 2.89
CA ASN A 25 27.89 0.24 2.80
C ASN A 25 28.16 1.48 1.93
N THR A 26 27.26 1.82 1.00
CA THR A 26 27.54 2.83 -0.02
C THR A 26 26.90 4.20 0.29
N PHE A 27 25.94 4.25 1.23
CA PHE A 27 25.05 5.41 1.39
C PHE A 27 25.03 5.99 2.80
N TYR A 28 25.77 7.10 2.99
CA TYR A 28 25.85 7.84 4.26
C TYR A 28 25.14 9.20 4.24
N SER A 29 24.71 9.71 3.08
CA SER A 29 24.35 11.13 2.94
C SER A 29 22.91 11.48 3.30
N ASN A 30 21.93 10.59 3.13
CA ASN A 30 20.53 10.91 3.44
C ASN A 30 19.75 9.72 4.02
N LYS A 31 19.95 9.44 5.30
CA LYS A 31 19.31 8.32 6.00
C LYS A 31 17.83 8.54 6.28
N GLU A 32 17.34 9.78 6.29
CA GLU A 32 15.94 10.11 6.63
C GLU A 32 14.90 9.54 5.65
N ILE A 33 15.39 9.03 4.51
CA ILE A 33 14.59 8.48 3.43
C ILE A 33 13.73 7.29 3.84
N PHE A 34 14.18 6.52 4.84
CA PHE A 34 13.45 5.32 5.26
C PHE A 34 12.00 5.64 5.65
N LEU A 35 11.78 6.73 6.37
CA LEU A 35 10.46 7.05 6.90
C LEU A 35 9.51 7.44 5.78
N ARG A 36 10.01 8.14 4.75
CA ARG A 36 9.22 8.42 3.55
C ARG A 36 8.81 7.14 2.84
N GLU A 37 9.75 6.23 2.59
CA GLU A 37 9.47 4.98 1.89
C GLU A 37 8.45 4.13 2.64
N LEU A 38 8.59 4.02 3.97
CA LEU A 38 7.64 3.28 4.80
C LEU A 38 6.25 3.92 4.80
N ILE A 39 6.15 5.25 4.93
CA ILE A 39 4.86 5.96 4.83
C ILE A 39 4.24 5.79 3.45
N SER A 40 5.04 5.85 2.38
CA SER A 40 4.56 5.62 1.00
C SER A 40 3.98 4.21 0.85
N ASN A 41 4.70 3.19 1.32
CA ASN A 41 4.22 1.80 1.29
C ASN A 41 2.93 1.61 2.10
N SER A 42 2.84 2.24 3.27
CA SER A 42 1.61 2.25 4.08
C SER A 42 0.45 2.96 3.36
N SER A 43 0.69 4.07 2.67
CA SER A 43 -0.33 4.75 1.84
C SER A 43 -0.82 3.84 0.70
N ASP A 44 0.08 3.15 0.02
CA ASP A 44 -0.28 2.20 -1.05
C ASP A 44 -1.09 1.02 -0.49
N ALA A 45 -0.75 0.54 0.72
CA ALA A 45 -1.52 -0.50 1.42
C ALA A 45 -2.94 -0.03 1.80
N LEU A 46 -3.08 1.24 2.20
CA LEU A 46 -4.37 1.86 2.48
C LEU A 46 -5.21 2.07 1.21
N ASP A 47 -4.58 2.46 0.09
CA ASP A 47 -5.26 2.55 -1.20
C ASP A 47 -5.77 1.18 -1.67
N LYS A 48 -4.99 0.11 -1.49
CA LYS A 48 -5.42 -1.26 -1.83
C LYS A 48 -6.65 -1.71 -1.05
N ILE A 49 -6.66 -1.55 0.28
CA ILE A 49 -7.85 -1.94 1.06
C ILE A 49 -9.04 -1.05 0.79
N ARG A 50 -8.81 0.26 0.60
CA ARG A 50 -9.86 1.19 0.22
C ARG A 50 -10.47 0.75 -1.11
N TYR A 51 -9.65 0.38 -2.08
CA TYR A 51 -10.10 -0.12 -3.36
C TYR A 51 -10.97 -1.38 -3.23
N GLU A 52 -10.54 -2.38 -2.46
CA GLU A 52 -11.35 -3.57 -2.20
C GLU A 52 -12.66 -3.22 -1.48
N SER A 53 -12.63 -2.26 -0.56
CA SER A 53 -13.83 -1.83 0.18
C SER A 53 -14.87 -1.12 -0.68
N LEU A 54 -14.48 -0.58 -1.84
CA LEU A 54 -15.42 0.03 -2.79
C LEU A 54 -16.33 -1.03 -3.42
N THR A 55 -15.84 -2.27 -3.53
CA THR A 55 -16.57 -3.38 -4.15
C THR A 55 -17.24 -4.25 -3.09
N ASP A 56 -16.56 -4.45 -1.96
CA ASP A 56 -17.04 -5.21 -0.81
C ASP A 56 -16.75 -4.44 0.49
N PRO A 57 -17.72 -3.65 1.00
CA PRO A 57 -17.55 -2.91 2.24
C PRO A 57 -17.24 -3.78 3.46
N SER A 58 -17.52 -5.09 3.41
CA SER A 58 -17.20 -6.02 4.50
C SER A 58 -15.70 -6.23 4.69
N LYS A 59 -14.88 -5.95 3.65
CA LYS A 59 -13.41 -6.02 3.72
C LYS A 59 -12.80 -5.08 4.77
N LEU A 60 -13.51 -4.01 5.14
CA LEU A 60 -13.07 -3.12 6.24
C LEU A 60 -13.35 -3.70 7.63
N GLY A 61 -14.28 -4.65 7.75
CA GLY A 61 -14.68 -5.25 9.02
C GLY A 61 -14.97 -4.19 10.11
N ASP A 62 -14.41 -4.42 11.29
CA ASP A 62 -14.49 -3.49 12.42
C ASP A 62 -13.50 -2.31 12.31
N GLN A 63 -12.47 -2.45 11.49
CA GLN A 63 -11.40 -1.46 11.32
C GLN A 63 -11.67 -0.57 10.10
N LYS A 64 -12.66 0.31 10.23
CA LYS A 64 -13.09 1.23 9.16
C LYS A 64 -12.18 2.43 8.97
N ASP A 65 -11.49 2.82 10.03
CA ASP A 65 -10.58 3.96 10.00
C ASP A 65 -9.29 3.60 9.27
N LEU A 66 -8.96 4.39 8.25
CA LEU A 66 -7.76 4.25 7.44
C LEU A 66 -6.71 5.28 7.88
N TYR A 67 -5.61 4.84 8.47
CA TYR A 67 -4.55 5.72 8.97
C TYR A 67 -3.17 5.05 9.01
N ILE A 68 -2.15 5.89 9.18
CA ILE A 68 -0.77 5.50 9.47
C ILE A 68 -0.43 6.05 10.85
N ARG A 69 0.07 5.22 11.77
CA ARG A 69 0.47 5.59 13.13
C ARG A 69 1.95 5.33 13.32
N ILE A 70 2.66 6.33 13.86
CA ILE A 70 4.08 6.27 14.19
C ILE A 70 4.22 6.30 15.71
N ILE A 71 4.92 5.32 16.27
CA ILE A 71 5.12 5.14 17.71
C ILE A 71 6.63 5.05 17.99
N PRO A 72 7.27 6.14 18.45
CA PRO A 72 8.63 6.07 18.96
C PRO A 72 8.64 5.45 20.36
N ASN A 73 9.57 4.52 20.61
CA ASN A 73 9.84 3.97 21.94
C ASN A 73 11.32 4.18 22.28
N LYS A 74 11.58 5.12 23.20
CA LYS A 74 12.95 5.49 23.60
C LYS A 74 13.62 4.42 24.44
N ASP A 75 12.86 3.72 25.28
CA ASP A 75 13.40 2.75 26.24
C ASP A 75 13.86 1.49 25.52
N GLU A 76 13.08 1.03 24.54
CA GLU A 76 13.41 -0.14 23.72
C GLU A 76 14.28 0.21 22.49
N LYS A 77 14.56 1.50 22.26
CA LYS A 77 15.24 2.00 21.04
C LYS A 77 14.56 1.51 19.76
N THR A 78 13.22 1.56 19.74
CA THR A 78 12.43 1.14 18.58
C THR A 78 11.63 2.29 17.99
N LEU A 79 11.43 2.25 16.67
CA LEU A 79 10.46 3.07 15.97
C LEU A 79 9.44 2.15 15.29
N THR A 80 8.18 2.28 15.65
CA THR A 80 7.10 1.46 15.10
C THR A 80 6.25 2.28 14.13
N ILE A 81 5.97 1.72 12.96
CA ILE A 81 5.04 2.27 11.96
C ILE A 81 3.90 1.26 11.79
N ILE A 82 2.67 1.68 12.00
CA ILE A 82 1.46 0.86 11.89
C ILE A 82 0.57 1.46 10.81
N ASP A 83 0.13 0.66 9.85
CA ASP A 83 -0.96 1.04 8.96
C ASP A 83 -2.12 0.08 9.07
N THR A 84 -3.31 0.61 8.81
CA THR A 84 -4.57 -0.14 8.80
C THR A 84 -4.96 -0.58 7.39
N GLY A 85 -3.95 -0.80 6.53
CA GLY A 85 -4.07 -1.14 5.13
C GLY A 85 -4.54 -2.57 4.88
N ILE A 86 -4.22 -3.10 3.70
CA ILE A 86 -4.65 -4.45 3.27
C ILE A 86 -3.96 -5.58 4.05
N GLY A 87 -2.75 -5.34 4.56
CA GLY A 87 -1.91 -6.37 5.19
C GLY A 87 -1.29 -7.34 4.16
N MET A 88 -0.60 -8.37 4.66
CA MET A 88 0.09 -9.37 3.84
C MET A 88 -0.21 -10.78 4.34
N THR A 89 -0.44 -11.71 3.42
CA THR A 89 -0.48 -13.15 3.71
C THR A 89 0.94 -13.67 4.00
N LYS A 90 1.08 -14.87 4.56
CA LYS A 90 2.39 -15.53 4.72
C LYS A 90 3.13 -15.63 3.38
N ALA A 91 2.41 -15.97 2.32
CA ALA A 91 2.96 -16.05 0.96
C ALA A 91 3.44 -14.69 0.46
N ASP A 92 2.69 -13.62 0.71
CA ASP A 92 3.11 -12.25 0.37
C ASP A 92 4.38 -11.85 1.12
N MET A 93 4.51 -12.20 2.41
CA MET A 93 5.72 -11.88 3.17
C MET A 93 6.96 -12.59 2.58
N ILE A 94 6.83 -13.86 2.19
CA ILE A 94 7.93 -14.61 1.54
C ILE A 94 8.29 -13.98 0.18
N ASN A 95 7.28 -13.72 -0.65
CA ASN A 95 7.51 -13.28 -2.03
C ASN A 95 7.91 -11.80 -2.11
N ASN A 96 7.21 -10.92 -1.38
CA ASN A 96 7.39 -9.48 -1.48
C ASN A 96 8.54 -8.97 -0.60
N LEU A 97 8.76 -9.53 0.59
CA LEU A 97 9.87 -9.10 1.46
C LEU A 97 11.13 -9.95 1.27
N GLY A 98 10.99 -11.20 0.84
CA GLY A 98 12.10 -12.13 0.65
C GLY A 98 12.62 -12.26 -0.78
N THR A 99 11.84 -11.83 -1.79
CA THR A 99 12.04 -12.25 -3.18
C THR A 99 11.83 -11.12 -4.22
N ILE A 100 11.80 -9.84 -3.81
CA ILE A 100 11.39 -8.67 -4.64
C ILE A 100 11.61 -8.89 -6.14
N ALA A 101 10.51 -8.69 -6.90
CA ALA A 101 10.42 -8.78 -8.35
C ALA A 101 11.76 -8.49 -9.05
N LYS A 102 12.38 -9.56 -9.57
CA LYS A 102 13.66 -9.61 -10.30
C LYS A 102 13.99 -8.40 -11.19
N SER A 103 12.98 -7.71 -11.73
CA SER A 103 13.15 -6.54 -12.58
C SER A 103 13.50 -5.25 -11.83
N GLY A 104 12.91 -4.99 -10.65
CA GLY A 104 13.10 -3.74 -9.90
C GLY A 104 14.50 -3.63 -9.31
N THR A 105 14.91 -4.65 -8.54
CA THR A 105 16.25 -4.71 -7.92
C THR A 105 17.37 -4.70 -8.95
N LYS A 106 17.21 -5.44 -10.07
CA LYS A 106 18.22 -5.49 -11.13
C LYS A 106 18.35 -4.15 -11.84
N ALA A 107 17.22 -3.53 -12.22
CA ALA A 107 17.23 -2.21 -12.85
C ALA A 107 17.81 -1.14 -11.91
N PHE A 108 17.55 -1.22 -10.60
CA PHE A 108 18.15 -0.32 -9.62
C PHE A 108 19.67 -0.52 -9.50
N MET A 109 20.14 -1.76 -9.44
CA MET A 109 21.57 -2.07 -9.40
C MET A 109 22.31 -1.58 -10.65
N GLU A 110 21.72 -1.76 -11.83
CA GLU A 110 22.25 -1.24 -13.09
C GLU A 110 22.28 0.30 -13.11
N ALA A 111 21.21 0.96 -12.64
CA ALA A 111 21.15 2.41 -12.53
C ALA A 111 22.21 2.95 -11.54
N LEU A 112 22.36 2.32 -10.37
CA LEU A 112 23.36 2.71 -9.38
C LEU A 112 24.80 2.57 -9.90
N GLN A 113 25.11 1.48 -10.61
CA GLN A 113 26.41 1.32 -11.28
C GLN A 113 26.65 2.38 -12.35
N ALA A 114 25.59 2.90 -12.98
CA ALA A 114 25.65 4.00 -13.93
C ALA A 114 25.72 5.39 -13.27
N GLY A 115 25.77 5.49 -11.94
CA GLY A 115 25.91 6.75 -11.20
C GLY A 115 24.58 7.45 -10.89
N ALA A 116 23.47 6.72 -10.92
CA ALA A 116 22.15 7.23 -10.60
C ALA A 116 22.02 7.47 -9.07
N ASP A 117 21.25 8.49 -8.66
CA ASP A 117 21.03 8.82 -7.25
C ASP A 117 20.07 7.81 -6.56
N ILE A 118 20.43 7.39 -5.35
CA ILE A 118 19.71 6.44 -4.48
C ILE A 118 18.30 6.91 -4.17
N SER A 119 18.13 8.23 -4.20
CA SER A 119 16.86 8.87 -4.10
C SER A 119 15.79 8.13 -4.94
N MET A 120 16.14 7.60 -6.12
CA MET A 120 15.26 6.80 -7.00
C MET A 120 14.79 5.43 -6.47
N ILE A 121 15.15 5.01 -5.25
CA ILE A 121 14.79 3.71 -4.65
C ILE A 121 13.28 3.37 -4.72
N GLY A 122 12.42 4.39 -4.58
CA GLY A 122 10.96 4.24 -4.67
C GLY A 122 10.43 3.91 -6.08
N GLN A 123 11.19 4.17 -7.15
CA GLN A 123 10.80 3.84 -8.53
C GLN A 123 11.01 2.36 -8.85
N PHE A 124 11.85 1.68 -8.08
CA PHE A 124 12.26 0.30 -8.30
C PHE A 124 11.62 -0.70 -7.31
N GLY A 125 10.77 -0.21 -6.40
CA GLY A 125 10.07 -1.05 -5.44
C GLY A 125 10.97 -1.63 -4.35
N VAL A 126 12.14 -1.04 -4.11
CA VAL A 126 13.11 -1.49 -3.09
C VAL A 126 13.15 -0.62 -1.84
N GLY A 127 12.16 0.28 -1.70
CA GLY A 127 11.98 1.23 -0.59
C GLY A 127 12.00 0.61 0.80
N PHE A 128 11.44 -0.59 0.98
CA PHE A 128 11.41 -1.27 2.27
C PHE A 128 12.81 -1.47 2.89
N TYR A 129 13.82 -1.82 2.08
CA TYR A 129 15.17 -2.10 2.58
C TYR A 129 15.94 -0.86 3.04
N SER A 130 15.46 0.34 2.73
CA SER A 130 16.01 1.58 3.30
C SER A 130 15.88 1.63 4.83
N ALA A 131 14.99 0.83 5.43
CA ALA A 131 14.89 0.64 6.87
C ALA A 131 16.24 0.21 7.52
N TYR A 132 17.04 -0.61 6.83
CA TYR A 132 18.34 -1.08 7.32
C TYR A 132 19.44 0.00 7.32
N LEU A 133 19.16 1.19 6.78
CA LEU A 133 20.04 2.35 6.97
C LEU A 133 20.09 2.76 8.45
N ILE A 134 18.95 2.69 9.13
CA ILE A 134 18.77 3.15 10.51
C ILE A 134 18.58 2.04 11.53
N ALA A 135 18.17 0.84 11.11
CA ALA A 135 17.89 -0.30 12.00
C ALA A 135 18.86 -1.47 11.79
N ASP A 136 19.22 -2.13 12.89
CA ASP A 136 19.98 -3.40 12.89
C ASP A 136 19.07 -4.60 12.65
N LYS A 137 17.80 -4.48 13.05
CA LYS A 137 16.79 -5.52 12.89
C LYS A 137 15.46 -4.88 12.52
N VAL A 138 14.74 -5.53 11.60
CA VAL A 138 13.38 -5.14 11.22
C VAL A 138 12.44 -6.31 11.53
N THR A 139 11.38 -6.01 12.26
CA THR A 139 10.30 -6.97 12.55
C THR A 139 9.01 -6.46 11.90
N VAL A 140 8.34 -7.29 11.13
CA VAL A 140 7.08 -6.95 10.45
C VAL A 140 6.01 -7.90 10.94
N HIS A 141 5.01 -7.37 11.61
CA HIS A 141 3.77 -8.08 11.92
C HIS A 141 2.74 -7.70 10.86
N SER A 142 2.03 -8.67 10.29
CA SER A 142 0.97 -8.34 9.34
C SER A 142 -0.19 -9.32 9.43
N LYS A 143 -1.40 -8.79 9.24
CA LYS A 143 -2.65 -9.54 9.17
C LYS A 143 -3.40 -9.14 7.90
N HIS A 144 -3.48 -10.07 6.96
CA HIS A 144 -4.37 -9.96 5.79
C HIS A 144 -5.75 -10.55 6.14
N ASN A 145 -6.81 -10.15 5.43
CA ASN A 145 -8.15 -10.71 5.68
C ASN A 145 -8.23 -12.21 5.33
N ASP A 146 -7.48 -12.64 4.31
CA ASP A 146 -7.50 -14.01 3.79
C ASP A 146 -6.48 -14.95 4.45
N ASP A 147 -5.79 -14.51 5.50
CA ASP A 147 -4.76 -15.31 6.18
C ASP A 147 -4.65 -14.94 7.68
N GLU A 148 -3.91 -15.73 8.45
CA GLU A 148 -3.64 -15.46 9.88
C GLU A 148 -2.62 -14.33 10.09
N GLN A 149 -2.36 -13.96 11.34
CA GLN A 149 -1.32 -12.97 11.67
C GLN A 149 0.05 -13.64 11.70
N TYR A 150 1.03 -13.03 11.03
CA TYR A 150 2.40 -13.54 10.96
C TYR A 150 3.43 -12.48 11.33
N ILE A 151 4.56 -12.95 11.87
CA ILE A 151 5.75 -12.15 12.15
C ILE A 151 6.83 -12.54 11.16
N TRP A 152 7.34 -11.56 10.43
CA TRP A 152 8.57 -11.65 9.65
C TRP A 152 9.68 -10.90 10.38
N GLU A 153 10.88 -11.48 10.45
CA GLU A 153 12.01 -10.87 11.14
C GLU A 153 13.32 -11.10 10.39
N SER A 154 14.13 -10.03 10.26
CA SER A 154 15.47 -10.13 9.68
C SER A 154 16.41 -9.05 10.21
N ALA A 155 17.69 -9.41 10.30
CA ALA A 155 18.81 -8.52 10.61
C ALA A 155 19.67 -8.23 9.36
N ALA A 156 19.10 -8.38 8.15
CA ALA A 156 19.79 -8.25 6.87
C ALA A 156 21.03 -9.17 6.67
N GLY A 157 21.22 -10.19 7.52
CA GLY A 157 22.36 -11.13 7.48
C GLY A 157 22.28 -12.22 6.40
N GLY A 158 21.49 -12.03 5.34
CA GLY A 158 21.31 -13.02 4.26
C GLY A 158 20.12 -13.96 4.42
N SER A 159 19.41 -13.90 5.55
CA SER A 159 18.18 -14.66 5.79
C SER A 159 17.11 -13.85 6.54
N PHE A 160 15.89 -14.38 6.53
CA PHE A 160 14.76 -13.91 7.32
C PHE A 160 14.00 -15.09 7.89
N THR A 161 13.21 -14.84 8.94
CA THR A 161 12.33 -15.85 9.55
C THR A 161 10.88 -15.44 9.42
N ILE A 162 9.98 -16.41 9.35
CA ILE A 162 8.54 -16.20 9.46
C ILE A 162 7.97 -17.16 10.50
N ARG A 163 7.08 -16.66 11.36
CA ARG A 163 6.37 -17.43 12.36
C ARG A 163 4.94 -16.91 12.56
N PRO A 164 3.99 -17.74 13.00
CA PRO A 164 2.67 -17.26 13.46
C PRO A 164 2.82 -16.21 14.56
N ASP A 165 1.88 -15.26 14.61
CA ASP A 165 1.84 -14.24 15.66
C ASP A 165 0.68 -14.51 16.62
N SER A 166 1.00 -14.90 17.86
CA SER A 166 0.03 -15.02 18.95
C SER A 166 0.01 -13.81 19.88
N GLY A 167 0.61 -12.69 19.46
CA GLY A 167 0.64 -11.43 20.19
C GLY A 167 -0.65 -10.62 20.08
N GLU A 168 -0.51 -9.30 20.19
CA GLU A 168 -1.63 -8.36 20.09
C GLU A 168 -2.29 -8.45 18.70
N PRO A 169 -3.61 -8.71 18.62
CA PRO A 169 -4.31 -8.80 17.34
C PRO A 169 -4.34 -7.45 16.63
N LEU A 170 -3.81 -7.40 15.40
CA LEU A 170 -3.84 -6.20 14.55
C LEU A 170 -5.23 -5.94 13.97
N GLY A 171 -6.09 -6.96 13.87
CA GLY A 171 -7.33 -6.93 13.10
C GLY A 171 -7.08 -6.97 11.59
N ARG A 172 -6.41 -5.93 11.06
CA ARG A 172 -5.94 -5.84 9.68
C ARG A 172 -4.78 -4.85 9.55
N GLY A 173 -3.87 -5.12 8.61
CA GLY A 173 -2.83 -4.20 8.19
C GLY A 173 -1.42 -4.69 8.53
N THR A 174 -0.52 -3.75 8.78
CA THR A 174 0.91 -4.03 8.98
C THR A 174 1.49 -3.18 10.09
N LYS A 175 2.31 -3.77 10.96
CA LYS A 175 3.10 -3.13 12.01
C LYS A 175 4.58 -3.44 11.77
N ILE A 176 5.34 -2.42 11.41
CA ILE A 176 6.78 -2.49 11.17
C ILE A 176 7.50 -1.92 12.38
N ILE A 177 8.36 -2.71 13.01
CA ILE A 177 9.18 -2.33 14.16
C ILE A 177 10.64 -2.26 13.69
N LEU A 178 11.22 -1.07 13.80
CA LEU A 178 12.62 -0.80 13.49
C LEU A 178 13.41 -0.78 14.79
N HIS A 179 14.33 -1.72 14.96
CA HIS A 179 15.27 -1.74 16.09
C HIS A 179 16.44 -0.84 15.73
N LEU A 180 16.41 0.40 16.24
CA LEU A 180 17.32 1.47 15.82
C LEU A 180 18.76 1.15 16.23
N LYS A 181 19.70 1.48 15.34
CA LYS A 181 21.13 1.46 15.63
C LYS A 181 21.47 2.49 16.72
N GLU A 182 22.55 2.23 17.46
CA GLU A 182 22.99 3.11 18.55
C GLU A 182 23.27 4.55 18.09
N ASP A 183 23.79 4.70 16.87
CA ASP A 183 24.10 6.00 16.25
C ASP A 183 22.89 6.63 15.52
N GLN A 184 21.71 5.99 15.56
CA GLN A 184 20.50 6.39 14.82
C GLN A 184 19.29 6.62 15.74
N ILE A 185 19.52 6.75 17.06
CA ILE A 185 18.46 7.00 18.06
C ILE A 185 17.73 8.33 17.82
N GLU A 186 18.35 9.29 17.13
CA GLU A 186 17.72 10.57 16.75
C GLU A 186 16.40 10.38 15.98
N TYR A 187 16.25 9.27 15.24
CA TYR A 187 15.03 8.98 14.49
C TYR A 187 13.87 8.50 15.37
N GLY A 188 14.12 8.21 16.65
CA GLY A 188 13.11 8.02 17.68
C GLY A 188 12.68 9.32 18.38
N GLU A 189 13.28 10.47 18.05
CA GLU A 189 12.89 11.75 18.62
C GLU A 189 11.68 12.36 17.92
N GLU A 190 10.68 12.79 18.71
CA GLU A 190 9.46 13.44 18.21
C GLU A 190 9.76 14.57 17.22
N ARG A 191 10.71 15.46 17.56
CA ARG A 191 11.08 16.60 16.71
C ARG A 191 11.56 16.13 15.33
N ARG A 192 12.44 15.13 15.30
CA ARG A 192 13.03 14.60 14.06
C ARG A 192 11.98 13.92 13.20
N ILE A 193 11.09 13.12 13.80
CA ILE A 193 9.97 12.49 13.11
C ILE A 193 9.05 13.54 12.47
N LYS A 194 8.66 14.57 13.25
CA LYS A 194 7.82 15.67 12.75
C LYS A 194 8.46 16.41 11.57
N GLU A 195 9.76 16.68 11.64
CA GLU A 195 10.50 17.32 10.53
C GLU A 195 10.47 16.48 9.25
N ILE A 196 10.74 15.17 9.36
CA ILE A 196 10.79 14.26 8.22
C ILE A 196 9.39 14.08 7.61
N VAL A 197 8.36 13.86 8.43
CA VAL A 197 6.97 13.70 7.96
C VAL A 197 6.49 14.99 7.28
N LYS A 198 6.79 16.16 7.86
CA LYS A 198 6.43 17.44 7.24
C LYS A 198 7.11 17.64 5.89
N LYS A 199 8.37 17.23 5.76
CA LYS A 199 9.14 17.38 4.51
C LYS A 199 8.64 16.45 3.41
N HIS A 200 8.36 15.19 3.74
CA HIS A 200 8.20 14.14 2.72
C HIS A 200 6.78 13.59 2.58
N SER A 201 5.91 13.83 3.56
CA SER A 201 4.62 13.12 3.65
C SER A 201 3.43 14.05 3.93
N GLN A 202 3.61 15.37 3.83
CA GLN A 202 2.56 16.36 4.05
C GLN A 202 1.34 16.19 3.13
N PHE A 203 1.52 15.57 1.96
CA PHE A 203 0.49 15.43 0.94
C PHE A 203 -0.11 14.02 0.83
N ILE A 204 0.28 13.10 1.72
CA ILE A 204 -0.37 11.79 1.82
C ILE A 204 -1.82 11.99 2.22
N ALA A 205 -2.74 11.31 1.53
CA ALA A 205 -4.18 11.52 1.68
C ALA A 205 -4.75 10.94 2.98
N TYR A 206 -4.04 9.99 3.61
CA TYR A 206 -4.45 9.32 4.83
C TYR A 206 -3.86 9.97 6.07
N PRO A 207 -4.58 10.07 7.20
CA PRO A 207 -4.06 10.63 8.45
C PRO A 207 -2.78 9.92 8.91
N ILE A 208 -1.72 10.68 9.11
CA ILE A 208 -0.45 10.28 9.70
C ILE A 208 -0.46 10.76 11.15
N LYS A 209 -0.52 9.82 12.07
CA LYS A 209 -0.66 10.04 13.51
C LYS A 209 0.67 9.73 14.20
N LEU A 210 1.11 10.61 15.09
CA LEU A 210 2.29 10.41 15.93
C LEU A 210 1.87 10.29 17.39
N ILE A 211 2.34 9.23 18.05
CA ILE A 211 2.19 9.10 19.49
C ILE A 211 3.24 9.97 20.19
N VAL A 212 2.75 10.97 20.93
CA VAL A 212 3.58 11.92 21.68
C VAL A 212 3.32 11.74 23.18
N GLN A 213 4.38 11.79 23.98
CA GLN A 213 4.27 11.68 25.43
C GLN A 213 4.07 13.08 26.02
N LYS A 214 2.92 13.32 26.66
CA LYS A 214 2.58 14.58 27.31
C LYS A 214 2.51 14.42 28.83
N GLU A 215 2.70 15.51 29.56
CA GLU A 215 2.55 15.57 31.01
C GLU A 215 1.28 16.35 31.37
N ARG A 216 0.45 15.82 32.27
CA ARG A 216 -0.66 16.56 32.89
C ARG A 216 -0.54 16.54 34.40
N GLU A 217 -0.97 17.62 35.06
CA GLU A 217 -1.09 17.66 36.51
C GLU A 217 -2.41 16.97 36.91
N LYS A 218 -2.32 15.80 37.56
CA LYS A 218 -3.48 15.16 38.20
C LYS A 218 -3.52 15.61 39.66
N GLU A 219 -4.64 16.18 40.09
CA GLU A 219 -4.93 16.38 41.51
C GLU A 219 -5.40 15.04 42.09
N ILE A 220 -4.67 14.54 43.07
CA ILE A 220 -5.03 13.31 43.77
C ILE A 220 -5.82 13.68 45.03
N SER A 221 -6.89 12.94 45.32
CA SER A 221 -7.59 12.97 46.61
C SER A 221 -6.86 12.08 47.61
N ASP A 222 -6.95 12.42 48.90
CA ASP A 222 -6.27 11.77 50.03
C ASP A 222 -6.34 10.21 50.00
N ASP A 223 -7.36 9.61 49.38
CA ASP A 223 -7.50 8.16 49.20
C ASP A 223 -6.53 7.49 48.19
N GLU A 224 -6.01 8.17 47.15
CA GLU A 224 -4.98 7.56 46.26
C GLU A 224 -3.53 7.81 46.79
N GLU A 225 -3.38 8.54 47.90
CA GLU A 225 -2.09 8.82 48.55
C GLU A 225 -1.52 7.56 49.24
N GLU A 226 -2.37 6.75 49.89
CA GLU A 226 -1.93 5.49 50.52
C GLU A 226 -1.46 4.44 49.49
N ALA A 227 -2.07 4.39 48.31
CA ALA A 227 -1.73 3.43 47.26
C ALA A 227 -0.43 3.76 46.51
N THR A 228 0.02 5.02 46.55
CA THR A 228 1.30 5.45 45.96
C THR A 228 2.45 5.26 46.94
N GLU A 229 2.25 5.51 48.23
CA GLU A 229 3.26 5.24 49.26
C GLU A 229 3.57 3.75 49.45
N GLU A 230 2.62 2.84 49.19
CA GLU A 230 2.90 1.39 49.19
C GLU A 230 3.81 0.95 48.04
N LYS A 231 3.77 1.62 46.88
CA LYS A 231 4.62 1.27 45.73
C LYS A 231 6.05 1.78 45.85
N ASP A 232 6.26 2.90 46.55
CA ASP A 232 7.60 3.45 46.75
C ASP A 232 8.39 2.73 47.87
N LYS A 233 7.72 1.96 48.75
CA LYS A 233 8.36 1.24 49.87
C LYS A 233 8.96 -0.13 49.50
N ASP A 234 8.66 -0.69 48.33
CA ASP A 234 9.26 -1.95 47.86
C ASP A 234 10.63 -1.76 47.16
N GLY A 235 11.16 -0.52 47.13
CA GLY A 235 12.37 -0.17 46.36
C GLY A 235 13.65 0.13 47.15
N GLU A 236 13.61 0.36 48.47
CA GLU A 236 14.81 0.78 49.22
C GLU A 236 15.01 -0.05 50.50
N GLU A 237 15.93 -1.01 50.42
CA GLU A 237 16.55 -1.64 51.59
C GLU A 237 18.02 -1.18 51.72
N LYS A 238 18.38 -0.75 52.94
CA LYS A 238 19.72 -0.41 53.51
C LYS A 238 20.15 1.05 53.35
N ASP A 239 20.54 1.80 54.39
CA ASP A 239 21.35 1.43 55.56
C ASP A 239 20.92 2.12 56.87
N LYS A 240 21.25 1.45 57.99
CA LYS A 240 21.09 1.90 59.38
C LYS A 240 22.25 2.80 59.83
N ASP A 241 21.92 3.77 60.69
CA ASP A 241 22.57 4.15 61.96
C ASP A 241 22.01 5.55 62.31
N GLY A 242 21.42 5.86 63.45
CA GLY A 242 21.60 5.39 64.82
C GLY A 242 21.99 6.61 65.66
N GLU A 243 21.03 7.26 66.34
CA GLU A 243 21.26 7.96 67.62
C GLU A 243 19.94 8.46 68.25
N GLU A 244 19.69 7.99 69.47
CA GLU A 244 18.66 8.47 70.39
C GLU A 244 19.00 9.87 70.91
N LYS A 245 17.97 10.70 71.13
CA LYS A 245 17.90 11.57 72.30
C LYS A 245 16.47 12.03 72.59
N ASP A 246 15.99 11.57 73.74
CA ASP A 246 14.85 12.10 74.48
C ASP A 246 15.03 13.59 74.81
N GLU A 247 13.94 14.37 74.73
CA GLU A 247 13.46 15.17 75.87
C GLU A 247 12.02 15.65 75.63
N ALA A 248 11.16 15.33 76.58
CA ALA A 248 9.76 15.72 76.63
C ALA A 248 9.58 17.15 77.20
N LYS A 249 8.62 17.91 76.64
CA LYS A 249 7.92 18.97 77.40
C LYS A 249 6.51 19.22 76.84
N VAL A 250 5.60 19.46 77.79
CA VAL A 250 4.13 19.35 77.72
C VAL A 250 3.47 20.74 77.61
N GLU A 251 2.34 20.76 76.87
CA GLU A 251 1.15 21.66 76.86
C GLU A 251 1.28 23.18 76.65
N ASP A 252 0.58 23.71 75.62
CA ASP A 252 -0.67 24.48 75.80
C ASP A 252 -1.42 24.75 74.47
N VAL A 253 -2.66 24.23 74.42
CA VAL A 253 -3.98 24.75 73.95
C VAL A 253 -4.11 25.76 72.77
N ASP A 254 -4.96 25.33 71.81
CA ASP A 254 -5.82 26.03 70.83
C ASP A 254 -5.33 27.25 70.02
N GLU A 255 -5.14 27.03 68.71
CA GLU A 255 -5.77 27.85 67.67
C GLU A 255 -6.19 26.95 66.49
N GLU A 256 -7.50 26.76 66.30
CA GLU A 256 -8.10 26.22 65.07
C GLU A 256 -7.66 27.06 63.86
N LYS A 257 -6.64 26.59 63.13
CA LYS A 257 -6.43 26.97 61.73
C LYS A 257 -6.93 25.82 60.87
N GLU A 258 -8.01 26.07 60.11
CA GLU A 258 -8.39 25.27 58.95
C GLU A 258 -7.14 25.02 58.09
N LYS A 259 -6.53 23.84 58.22
CA LYS A 259 -5.58 23.32 57.25
C LYS A 259 -6.39 22.99 56.01
N LYS A 260 -6.52 23.95 55.08
CA LYS A 260 -6.78 23.62 53.68
C LYS A 260 -5.69 22.63 53.26
N SER A 261 -6.06 21.36 53.11
CA SER A 261 -5.17 20.33 52.56
C SER A 261 -4.65 20.85 51.23
N LYS A 262 -3.34 21.08 51.15
CA LYS A 262 -2.67 21.37 49.89
C LYS A 262 -2.68 20.06 49.11
N LYS A 263 -3.67 19.88 48.24
CA LYS A 263 -3.68 18.79 47.25
C LYS A 263 -2.33 18.75 46.53
N LYS A 264 -1.58 17.67 46.69
CA LYS A 264 -0.35 17.44 45.93
C LYS A 264 -0.75 17.19 44.48
N LYS A 265 -0.03 17.83 43.57
CA LYS A 265 -0.18 17.62 42.13
C LYS A 265 0.91 16.66 41.68
N ILE A 266 0.51 15.50 41.16
CA ILE A 266 1.44 14.57 40.51
C ILE A 266 1.42 14.83 39.01
N LYS A 267 2.61 14.80 38.40
CA LYS A 267 2.76 14.83 36.95
C LYS A 267 2.53 13.43 36.40
N GLU A 268 1.39 13.22 35.75
CA GLU A 268 1.06 11.98 35.06
C GLU A 268 1.50 12.10 33.60
N LYS A 269 2.35 11.18 33.13
CA LYS A 269 2.71 11.04 31.72
C LYS A 269 1.62 10.25 31.00
N TYR A 270 1.08 10.77 29.91
CA TYR A 270 0.12 10.08 29.07
C TYR A 270 0.51 10.18 27.60
N ASN A 271 0.08 9.19 26.81
CA ASN A 271 0.29 9.18 25.37
C ASN A 271 -0.89 9.89 24.69
N ASP A 272 -0.58 10.84 23.83
CA ASP A 272 -1.54 11.56 23.00
C ASP A 272 -1.27 11.27 21.52
N GLU A 273 -2.31 11.29 20.69
CA GLU A 273 -2.22 11.01 19.26
C GLU A 273 -2.34 12.31 18.46
N GLU A 274 -1.23 12.76 17.87
CA GLU A 274 -1.17 13.99 17.09
C GLU A 274 -1.15 13.71 15.58
N GLU A 275 -2.12 14.23 14.83
CA GLU A 275 -2.14 14.14 13.37
C GLU A 275 -1.20 15.18 12.73
N LEU A 276 -0.26 14.70 11.91
CA LEU A 276 0.84 15.48 11.34
C LEU A 276 0.51 16.12 9.99
N ASN A 277 -0.38 15.51 9.18
CA ASN A 277 -0.64 15.91 7.78
C ASN A 277 -2.05 16.47 7.55
N LYS A 278 -2.49 17.41 8.39
CA LYS A 278 -3.82 18.08 8.27
C LYS A 278 -4.01 18.93 7.00
N THR A 279 -3.06 18.91 6.06
CA THR A 279 -3.07 19.77 4.88
C THR A 279 -3.99 19.18 3.82
N LYS A 280 -4.96 19.98 3.34
CA LYS A 280 -5.83 19.56 2.23
C LYS A 280 -4.99 19.19 0.99
N PRO A 281 -5.42 18.21 0.18
CA PRO A 281 -4.72 17.83 -1.04
C PRO A 281 -4.45 19.04 -1.93
N LEU A 282 -3.27 19.06 -2.57
CA LEU A 282 -2.76 20.27 -3.23
C LEU A 282 -3.70 20.77 -4.35
N TRP A 283 -4.31 19.87 -5.12
CA TRP A 283 -5.27 20.21 -6.20
C TRP A 283 -6.63 20.73 -5.69
N MET A 284 -6.90 20.66 -4.39
CA MET A 284 -8.12 21.21 -3.79
C MET A 284 -7.92 22.63 -3.23
N ARG A 285 -6.67 23.08 -3.10
CA ARG A 285 -6.31 24.42 -2.63
C ARG A 285 -6.40 25.44 -3.77
N ASN A 286 -6.56 26.71 -3.41
CA ASN A 286 -6.56 27.80 -4.39
C ASN A 286 -5.18 27.92 -5.05
N PRO A 287 -5.03 27.86 -6.39
CA PRO A 287 -3.74 27.94 -7.06
C PRO A 287 -2.88 29.15 -6.67
N ASP A 288 -3.51 30.28 -6.32
CA ASP A 288 -2.83 31.52 -5.94
C ASP A 288 -2.18 31.47 -4.55
N GLU A 289 -2.60 30.52 -3.71
CA GLU A 289 -2.11 30.33 -2.33
C GLU A 289 -1.06 29.21 -2.23
N ILE A 290 -0.59 28.69 -3.37
CA ILE A 290 0.33 27.56 -3.43
C ILE A 290 1.67 28.02 -3.97
N SER A 291 2.73 27.81 -3.19
CA SER A 291 4.08 28.16 -3.63
C SER A 291 4.63 27.16 -4.65
N GLN A 292 5.64 27.57 -5.42
CA GLN A 292 6.35 26.64 -6.34
C GLN A 292 7.06 25.52 -5.58
N GLU A 293 7.51 25.79 -4.35
CA GLU A 293 8.12 24.78 -3.48
C GLU A 293 7.11 23.70 -3.10
N GLU A 294 5.86 24.09 -2.79
CA GLU A 294 4.80 23.13 -2.49
C GLU A 294 4.43 22.26 -3.70
N TYR A 295 4.38 22.84 -4.91
CA TYR A 295 4.21 22.06 -6.14
C TYR A 295 5.38 21.10 -6.39
N GLY A 296 6.61 21.56 -6.14
CA GLY A 296 7.82 20.75 -6.27
C GLY A 296 7.83 19.55 -5.34
N GLU A 297 7.55 19.75 -4.05
CA GLU A 297 7.49 18.66 -3.07
C GLU A 297 6.33 17.70 -3.35
N PHE A 298 5.18 18.21 -3.77
CA PHE A 298 4.06 17.36 -4.19
C PHE A 298 4.41 16.51 -5.40
N TYR A 299 5.05 17.09 -6.43
CA TYR A 299 5.53 16.34 -7.60
C TYR A 299 6.47 15.20 -7.22
N LYS A 300 7.45 15.49 -6.35
CA LYS A 300 8.41 14.48 -5.87
C LYS A 300 7.70 13.35 -5.14
N SER A 301 6.76 13.70 -4.27
CA SER A 301 5.94 12.70 -3.54
C SER A 301 5.04 11.85 -4.46
N LEU A 302 4.58 12.42 -5.58
CA LEU A 302 3.67 11.75 -6.51
C LEU A 302 4.39 10.77 -7.43
N THR A 303 5.56 11.17 -7.93
CA THR A 303 6.28 10.53 -9.04
C THR A 303 7.49 9.72 -8.59
N ASN A 304 7.93 9.88 -7.34
CA ASN A 304 9.22 9.40 -6.84
C ASN A 304 10.42 9.93 -7.67
N ASP A 305 10.25 11.04 -8.41
CA ASP A 305 11.33 11.83 -9.01
C ASP A 305 11.85 12.85 -7.98
N TRP A 306 13.13 13.17 -8.02
CA TRP A 306 13.81 14.03 -7.05
C TRP A 306 14.29 15.34 -7.62
N ASP A 307 14.37 15.40 -8.95
CA ASP A 307 14.40 16.69 -9.61
C ASP A 307 13.04 17.37 -9.43
N GLU A 308 13.03 18.69 -9.42
CA GLU A 308 11.75 19.41 -9.50
C GLU A 308 11.13 19.20 -10.89
N HIS A 309 9.83 19.42 -10.98
CA HIS A 309 9.16 19.50 -12.28
C HIS A 309 9.72 20.64 -13.14
N LEU A 310 9.71 20.47 -14.46
CA LEU A 310 9.98 21.53 -15.42
C LEU A 310 8.86 22.59 -15.40
N ALA A 311 7.62 22.11 -15.37
CA ALA A 311 6.44 22.95 -15.37
C ALA A 311 5.28 22.23 -14.69
N VAL A 312 4.38 23.01 -14.09
CA VAL A 312 3.13 22.55 -13.52
C VAL A 312 1.97 23.35 -14.12
N LYS A 313 0.87 22.68 -14.42
CA LYS A 313 -0.41 23.32 -14.75
C LYS A 313 -1.46 22.85 -13.75
N HIS A 314 -1.88 23.77 -12.89
CA HIS A 314 -3.03 23.60 -12.01
C HIS A 314 -4.26 24.23 -12.67
N PHE A 315 -5.33 23.46 -12.82
CA PHE A 315 -6.58 23.97 -13.37
C PHE A 315 -7.79 23.25 -12.79
N SER A 316 -8.91 23.97 -12.75
CA SER A 316 -10.24 23.47 -12.41
C SER A 316 -11.12 23.63 -13.64
N VAL A 317 -11.90 22.60 -13.95
CA VAL A 317 -12.91 22.64 -15.01
C VAL A 317 -14.27 22.55 -14.34
N GLU A 318 -15.07 23.59 -14.54
CA GLU A 318 -16.46 23.66 -14.09
C GLU A 318 -17.35 23.56 -15.33
N GLY A 319 -18.27 22.59 -15.35
CA GLY A 319 -19.09 22.29 -16.51
C GLY A 319 -19.89 21.01 -16.32
N GLN A 320 -20.20 20.30 -17.42
CA GLN A 320 -20.90 19.01 -17.33
C GLN A 320 -20.05 17.92 -16.62
N LEU A 321 -18.72 18.04 -16.72
CA LEU A 321 -17.76 17.27 -15.93
C LEU A 321 -16.99 18.26 -15.05
N GLU A 322 -17.17 18.13 -13.75
CA GLU A 322 -16.44 18.92 -12.76
C GLU A 322 -15.21 18.14 -12.30
N PHE A 323 -14.02 18.70 -12.51
CA PHE A 323 -12.78 18.12 -11.99
C PHE A 323 -11.70 19.16 -11.77
N ARG A 324 -10.77 18.83 -10.88
CA ARG A 324 -9.54 19.58 -10.64
C ARG A 324 -8.36 18.71 -11.00
N ALA A 325 -7.35 19.29 -11.63
CA ALA A 325 -6.18 18.56 -12.09
C ALA A 325 -4.89 19.33 -11.84
N LEU A 326 -3.84 18.56 -11.53
CA LEU A 326 -2.45 18.98 -11.54
C LEU A 326 -1.72 18.17 -12.60
N LEU A 327 -1.20 18.85 -13.61
CA LEU A 327 -0.34 18.24 -14.63
C LEU A 327 1.08 18.71 -14.42
N PHE A 328 2.01 17.75 -14.32
CA PHE A 328 3.43 18.02 -14.17
C PHE A 328 4.18 17.56 -15.42
N ILE A 329 5.20 18.33 -15.80
CA ILE A 329 6.17 17.96 -16.81
C ILE A 329 7.50 17.68 -16.10
N PRO A 330 8.06 16.47 -16.15
CA PRO A 330 9.38 16.18 -15.59
C PRO A 330 10.49 17.03 -16.23
N LYS A 331 11.52 17.40 -15.46
CA LYS A 331 12.74 18.07 -16.00
C LYS A 331 13.52 17.19 -16.96
N ARG A 332 13.51 15.87 -16.74
CA ARG A 332 14.19 14.88 -17.57
C ARG A 332 13.18 13.86 -18.06
N ALA A 333 13.34 13.45 -19.32
CA ALA A 333 12.61 12.31 -19.82
C ALA A 333 13.01 11.07 -19.02
N PRO A 334 12.04 10.26 -18.54
CA PRO A 334 12.36 9.00 -17.88
C PRO A 334 13.03 8.05 -18.88
N PHE A 335 13.95 7.21 -18.40
CA PHE A 335 14.78 6.35 -19.26
C PHE A 335 13.95 5.36 -20.10
N ASP A 336 12.77 5.00 -19.60
CA ASP A 336 11.82 4.07 -20.19
C ASP A 336 10.72 4.75 -21.02
N LEU A 337 10.84 6.04 -21.33
CA LEU A 337 9.80 6.82 -22.03
C LEU A 337 9.35 6.18 -23.37
N PHE A 338 10.27 5.50 -24.06
CA PHE A 338 10.02 4.87 -25.36
C PHE A 338 9.83 3.34 -25.27
N GLU A 339 9.70 2.78 -24.07
CA GLU A 339 9.43 1.35 -23.91
C GLU A 339 7.96 1.03 -24.24
N ASN A 340 7.75 0.43 -25.41
CA ASN A 340 6.41 0.09 -25.90
C ASN A 340 5.73 -1.07 -25.14
N LYS A 341 6.44 -1.77 -24.25
CA LYS A 341 5.92 -2.92 -23.49
C LYS A 341 5.36 -2.54 -22.12
N LYS A 342 5.63 -1.33 -21.61
CA LYS A 342 5.18 -0.90 -20.29
C LYS A 342 3.79 -0.29 -20.37
N GLN A 343 2.96 -0.59 -19.36
CA GLN A 343 1.65 0.03 -19.22
C GLN A 343 1.83 1.50 -18.82
N LYS A 344 1.38 2.43 -19.67
CA LYS A 344 1.53 3.87 -19.47
C LYS A 344 0.51 4.37 -18.43
N ASN A 345 0.90 4.39 -17.16
CA ASN A 345 0.09 4.92 -16.05
C ASN A 345 0.65 6.27 -15.56
N ASN A 346 0.54 7.31 -16.39
CA ASN A 346 1.13 8.63 -16.11
C ASN A 346 0.18 9.60 -15.38
N ILE A 347 -1.06 9.18 -15.13
CA ILE A 347 -2.09 9.98 -14.47
C ILE A 347 -2.65 9.16 -13.31
N LYS A 348 -2.48 9.66 -12.07
CA LYS A 348 -3.15 9.09 -10.90
C LYS A 348 -4.54 9.72 -10.77
N PHE A 349 -5.58 8.92 -10.91
CA PHE A 349 -6.96 9.34 -10.66
C PHE A 349 -7.32 9.09 -9.19
N GLN A 350 -7.83 10.12 -8.50
CA GLN A 350 -8.29 9.95 -7.12
C GLN A 350 -9.69 9.31 -7.04
N TYR A 351 -10.54 9.51 -8.07
CA TYR A 351 -11.95 9.08 -8.07
C TYR A 351 -12.40 8.48 -9.41
N GLY A 352 -11.50 7.87 -10.20
CA GLY A 352 -11.80 7.33 -11.53
C GLY A 352 -11.54 5.83 -11.65
N TRP A 353 -12.48 5.10 -12.28
CA TRP A 353 -12.33 3.67 -12.61
C TRP A 353 -11.49 3.49 -13.89
N SER A 354 -10.37 2.78 -13.80
CA SER A 354 -9.56 2.42 -14.98
C SER A 354 -10.08 1.15 -15.67
N ALA A 355 -9.67 0.88 -16.91
CA ALA A 355 -10.06 -0.35 -17.60
C ALA A 355 -9.56 -1.63 -16.91
N ASN A 356 -8.38 -1.55 -16.28
CA ASN A 356 -7.82 -2.63 -15.47
C ASN A 356 -8.67 -2.87 -14.21
N MET A 357 -9.14 -1.78 -13.60
CA MET A 357 -10.05 -1.76 -12.46
C MET A 357 -11.38 -2.48 -12.80
N GLU A 358 -12.00 -2.16 -13.95
CA GLU A 358 -13.23 -2.83 -14.42
C GLU A 358 -13.02 -4.34 -14.67
N ARG A 359 -11.86 -4.72 -15.23
CA ARG A 359 -11.52 -6.12 -15.53
C ARG A 359 -11.32 -6.96 -14.26
N ILE A 360 -10.59 -6.42 -13.28
CA ILE A 360 -10.36 -7.09 -11.99
C ILE A 360 -11.70 -7.28 -11.25
N MET A 361 -12.58 -6.27 -11.29
CA MET A 361 -13.91 -6.38 -10.69
C MET A 361 -14.81 -7.43 -11.35
N LYS A 362 -14.86 -7.47 -12.69
CA LYS A 362 -15.63 -8.50 -13.42
C LYS A 362 -15.13 -9.92 -13.11
N ALA A 363 -13.83 -10.09 -12.89
CA ALA A 363 -13.23 -11.38 -12.55
C ALA A 363 -13.53 -11.82 -11.10
N GLN A 364 -13.78 -10.88 -10.18
CA GLN A 364 -14.05 -11.15 -8.76
C GLN A 364 -15.55 -11.18 -8.43
N ALA A 365 -16.39 -10.45 -9.16
CA ALA A 365 -17.84 -10.34 -8.93
C ALA A 365 -18.63 -11.49 -9.61
N LEU A 366 -18.37 -12.74 -9.21
CA LEU A 366 -19.04 -13.93 -9.76
C LEU A 366 -20.45 -14.22 -9.20
N ARG A 367 -21.08 -13.31 -8.46
CA ARG A 367 -22.36 -13.63 -7.77
C ARG A 367 -23.53 -12.67 -7.88
N ASP A 368 -23.37 -11.42 -8.31
CA ASP A 368 -24.53 -10.52 -8.38
C ASP A 368 -24.45 -9.52 -9.54
N SER A 369 -25.33 -9.70 -10.53
CA SER A 369 -25.41 -8.85 -11.73
C SER A 369 -26.08 -7.49 -11.46
N SER A 370 -26.68 -7.31 -10.29
CA SER A 370 -27.46 -6.10 -9.95
C SER A 370 -26.59 -4.90 -9.56
N THR A 371 -25.37 -5.13 -9.08
CA THR A 371 -24.43 -4.08 -8.63
C THR A 371 -23.66 -3.42 -9.79
N MET A 372 -23.67 -4.04 -10.97
CA MET A 372 -22.87 -3.64 -12.14
C MET A 372 -23.33 -2.31 -12.77
N GLY A 373 -24.62 -1.98 -12.66
CA GLY A 373 -25.22 -0.79 -13.29
C GLY A 373 -24.79 0.53 -12.67
N TYR A 374 -24.50 0.56 -11.37
CA TYR A 374 -23.98 1.76 -10.67
C TYR A 374 -22.45 1.89 -10.77
N MET A 375 -21.76 0.84 -11.23
CA MET A 375 -20.29 0.73 -11.30
C MET A 375 -19.72 1.02 -12.69
N ALA A 376 -20.58 1.17 -13.71
CA ALA A 376 -20.15 1.53 -15.06
C ALA A 376 -19.88 3.04 -15.15
N ALA A 377 -18.61 3.44 -14.95
CA ALA A 377 -18.19 4.78 -15.36
C ALA A 377 -18.54 4.99 -16.84
N LYS A 378 -19.11 6.15 -17.20
CA LYS A 378 -19.40 6.46 -18.60
C LYS A 378 -18.11 6.43 -19.41
N LYS A 379 -18.04 5.51 -20.37
CA LYS A 379 -16.91 5.36 -21.28
C LYS A 379 -17.00 6.49 -22.32
N ASN A 380 -16.05 7.41 -22.30
CA ASN A 380 -15.98 8.50 -23.27
C ASN A 380 -15.06 8.08 -24.41
N LEU A 381 -15.59 7.99 -25.63
CA LEU A 381 -14.81 7.81 -26.85
C LEU A 381 -14.47 9.18 -27.43
N GLU A 382 -13.19 9.53 -27.44
CA GLU A 382 -12.70 10.71 -28.14
C GLU A 382 -12.37 10.36 -29.60
N ILE A 383 -12.81 11.21 -30.53
CA ILE A 383 -12.61 11.01 -31.97
C ILE A 383 -11.78 12.18 -32.50
N ASN A 384 -10.74 11.88 -33.28
CA ASN A 384 -9.99 12.88 -34.01
C ASN A 384 -10.72 13.24 -35.33
N PRO A 385 -11.29 14.45 -35.48
CA PRO A 385 -12.04 14.84 -36.66
C PRO A 385 -11.20 14.85 -37.95
N ASP A 386 -9.90 15.14 -37.82
CA ASP A 386 -8.98 15.29 -38.94
C ASP A 386 -8.43 13.94 -39.44
N HIS A 387 -8.75 12.84 -38.76
CA HIS A 387 -8.25 11.53 -39.15
C HIS A 387 -8.94 11.05 -40.44
N PRO A 388 -8.19 10.57 -41.47
CA PRO A 388 -8.76 10.19 -42.77
C PRO A 388 -9.89 9.17 -42.69
N VAL A 389 -9.83 8.24 -41.73
CA VAL A 389 -10.90 7.24 -41.50
C VAL A 389 -12.18 7.91 -41.00
N VAL A 390 -12.08 8.87 -40.08
CA VAL A 390 -13.24 9.58 -39.51
C VAL A 390 -13.91 10.43 -40.58
N GLU A 391 -13.12 11.14 -41.38
CA GLU A 391 -13.63 11.94 -42.49
C GLU A 391 -14.33 11.07 -43.55
N LYS A 392 -13.77 9.89 -43.88
CA LYS A 392 -14.40 8.95 -44.80
C LYS A 392 -15.68 8.32 -44.24
N LEU A 393 -15.70 8.00 -42.95
CA LEU A 393 -16.91 7.52 -42.28
C LEU A 393 -18.00 8.60 -42.30
N ARG A 394 -17.66 9.86 -42.01
CA ARG A 394 -18.59 11.00 -42.08
C ARG A 394 -19.21 11.12 -43.47
N GLN A 395 -18.39 11.10 -44.53
CA GLN A 395 -18.86 11.16 -45.92
C GLN A 395 -19.84 10.02 -46.25
N LYS A 396 -19.55 8.79 -45.80
CA LYS A 396 -20.46 7.65 -46.03
C LYS A 396 -21.77 7.76 -45.25
N VAL A 397 -21.74 8.23 -44.00
CA VAL A 397 -22.95 8.48 -43.19
C VAL A 397 -23.83 9.59 -43.79
N GLU A 398 -23.22 10.61 -44.40
CA GLU A 398 -23.96 11.68 -45.09
C GLU A 398 -24.73 11.15 -46.32
N VAL A 399 -24.18 10.15 -47.01
CA VAL A 399 -24.83 9.50 -48.16
C VAL A 399 -25.96 8.57 -47.71
N ASP A 400 -25.70 7.71 -46.73
CA ASP A 400 -26.72 6.85 -46.11
C ASP A 400 -26.43 6.64 -44.62
N LYS A 401 -27.33 7.16 -43.77
CA LYS A 401 -27.25 7.03 -42.32
C LYS A 401 -27.54 5.61 -41.82
N ASN A 402 -28.15 4.78 -42.67
CA ASN A 402 -28.56 3.42 -42.33
C ASN A 402 -27.66 2.34 -42.93
N ASP A 403 -26.60 2.72 -43.63
CA ASP A 403 -25.62 1.79 -44.20
C ASP A 403 -25.07 0.85 -43.11
N LYS A 404 -25.40 -0.44 -43.24
CA LYS A 404 -25.01 -1.49 -42.30
C LYS A 404 -23.49 -1.67 -42.24
N SER A 405 -22.79 -1.50 -43.37
CA SER A 405 -21.34 -1.59 -43.43
C SER A 405 -20.67 -0.45 -42.65
N VAL A 406 -21.23 0.75 -42.71
CA VAL A 406 -20.74 1.92 -41.98
C VAL A 406 -21.00 1.77 -40.49
N LYS A 407 -22.18 1.30 -40.09
CA LYS A 407 -22.49 0.96 -38.70
C LYS A 407 -21.55 -0.11 -38.15
N ASP A 408 -21.26 -1.15 -38.93
CA ASP A 408 -20.32 -2.20 -38.53
C ASP A 408 -18.90 -1.63 -38.35
N LEU A 409 -18.41 -0.78 -39.26
CA LEU A 409 -17.10 -0.12 -39.15
C LEU A 409 -16.99 0.81 -37.93
N VAL A 410 -18.04 1.58 -37.62
CA VAL A 410 -18.06 2.47 -36.45
C VAL A 410 -18.04 1.67 -35.16
N ASN A 411 -18.83 0.60 -35.06
CA ASN A 411 -18.82 -0.27 -33.88
C ASN A 411 -17.48 -1.00 -33.74
N LEU A 412 -16.86 -1.45 -34.84
CA LEU A 412 -15.52 -2.03 -34.81
C LEU A 412 -14.47 -1.02 -34.33
N LEU A 413 -14.53 0.23 -34.78
CA LEU A 413 -13.64 1.29 -34.30
C LEU A 413 -13.77 1.50 -32.78
N PHE A 414 -15.01 1.53 -32.28
CA PHE A 414 -15.30 1.65 -30.85
C PHE A 414 -14.79 0.44 -30.05
N GLU A 415 -15.08 -0.77 -30.49
CA GLU A 415 -14.64 -2.00 -29.81
C GLU A 415 -13.13 -2.18 -29.83
N THR A 416 -12.48 -1.77 -30.93
CA THR A 416 -11.01 -1.74 -31.01
C THR A 416 -10.44 -0.75 -30.00
N ALA A 417 -11.04 0.44 -29.86
CA ALA A 417 -10.63 1.43 -28.87
C ALA A 417 -10.83 0.91 -27.43
N LEU A 418 -11.92 0.17 -27.16
CA LEU A 418 -12.16 -0.50 -25.88
C LEU A 418 -11.05 -1.51 -25.57
N LEU A 419 -10.75 -2.41 -26.51
CA LEU A 419 -9.71 -3.42 -26.35
C LEU A 419 -8.33 -2.81 -26.13
N CYS A 420 -7.93 -1.82 -26.94
CA CYS A 420 -6.65 -1.12 -26.80
C CYS A 420 -6.54 -0.37 -25.47
N SER A 421 -7.66 0.14 -24.95
CA SER A 421 -7.72 0.81 -23.65
C SER A 421 -7.76 -0.18 -22.48
N GLY A 422 -7.85 -1.49 -22.75
CA GLY A 422 -7.87 -2.56 -21.76
C GLY A 422 -9.26 -2.97 -21.27
N PHE A 423 -10.34 -2.46 -21.86
CA PHE A 423 -11.69 -2.89 -21.52
C PHE A 423 -12.02 -4.23 -22.17
N GLY A 424 -12.88 -5.02 -21.52
CA GLY A 424 -13.49 -6.20 -22.13
C GLY A 424 -14.65 -5.82 -23.05
N LEU A 425 -14.89 -6.66 -24.06
CA LEU A 425 -16.10 -6.58 -24.89
C LEU A 425 -17.29 -7.18 -24.14
N GLU A 426 -18.46 -6.58 -24.28
CA GLU A 426 -19.71 -7.11 -23.70
C GLU A 426 -20.14 -8.40 -24.40
N ASP A 427 -20.01 -8.44 -25.74
CA ASP A 427 -20.32 -9.62 -26.55
C ASP A 427 -19.20 -9.88 -27.58
N PRO A 428 -18.25 -10.78 -27.26
CA PRO A 428 -17.19 -11.19 -28.17
C PRO A 428 -17.70 -11.88 -29.44
N GLN A 429 -18.86 -12.56 -29.41
CA GLN A 429 -19.40 -13.26 -30.58
C GLN A 429 -19.95 -12.27 -31.61
N THR A 430 -20.63 -11.22 -31.15
CA THR A 430 -21.09 -10.14 -32.04
C THR A 430 -19.92 -9.39 -32.67
N HIS A 431 -18.84 -9.13 -31.92
CA HIS A 431 -17.61 -8.55 -32.45
C HIS A 431 -16.98 -9.42 -33.54
N ALA A 432 -16.81 -10.73 -33.27
CA ALA A 432 -16.27 -11.68 -34.24
C ALA A 432 -17.13 -11.75 -35.51
N SER A 433 -18.46 -11.78 -35.35
CA SER A 433 -19.41 -11.77 -36.46
C SER A 433 -19.30 -10.52 -37.34
N ARG A 434 -19.04 -9.35 -36.73
CA ARG A 434 -18.77 -8.10 -37.48
C ARG A 434 -17.44 -8.13 -38.21
N ILE A 435 -16.38 -8.70 -37.61
CA ILE A 435 -15.11 -8.92 -38.31
C ILE A 435 -15.33 -9.82 -39.52
N TYR A 436 -16.02 -10.95 -39.38
CA TYR A 436 -16.28 -11.86 -40.49
C TYR A 436 -17.09 -11.19 -41.61
N ARG A 437 -18.09 -10.37 -41.28
CA ARG A 437 -18.82 -9.56 -42.28
C ARG A 437 -17.91 -8.58 -43.02
N MET A 438 -17.01 -7.88 -42.33
CA MET A 438 -16.06 -6.96 -42.98
C MET A 438 -15.04 -7.69 -43.85
N ILE A 439 -14.60 -8.88 -43.44
CA ILE A 439 -13.71 -9.73 -44.27
C ILE A 439 -14.45 -10.20 -45.52
N LYS A 440 -15.69 -10.70 -45.40
CA LYS A 440 -16.52 -11.08 -46.56
C LYS A 440 -16.70 -9.91 -47.53
N LEU A 441 -17.05 -8.73 -47.01
CA LEU A 441 -17.22 -7.51 -47.81
C LEU A 441 -15.91 -7.05 -48.47
N GLY A 442 -14.78 -7.14 -47.77
CA GLY A 442 -13.46 -6.83 -48.31
C GLY A 442 -12.97 -7.81 -49.38
N LEU A 443 -13.43 -9.07 -49.32
CA LEU A 443 -13.18 -10.11 -50.32
C LEU A 443 -14.23 -10.15 -51.44
N GLY A 444 -15.28 -9.32 -51.37
CA GLY A 444 -16.37 -9.29 -52.36
C GLY A 444 -17.28 -10.52 -52.31
N ILE A 445 -17.43 -11.15 -51.14
CA ILE A 445 -18.33 -12.29 -50.90
C ILE A 445 -19.67 -11.74 -50.40
N ASP A 446 -20.77 -12.09 -51.08
CA ASP A 446 -22.11 -11.62 -50.75
C ASP A 446 -22.62 -12.23 -49.42
N GLU A 447 -23.45 -11.48 -48.67
CA GLU A 447 -23.96 -11.93 -47.35
C GLU A 447 -24.83 -13.19 -47.43
N ASP A 448 -25.34 -13.55 -48.62
CA ASP A 448 -26.20 -14.72 -48.86
C ASP A 448 -25.44 -16.04 -49.10
N ASP A 449 -24.11 -16.01 -49.21
CA ASP A 449 -23.27 -17.21 -49.18
C ASP A 449 -23.12 -17.69 -47.72
N ASN A 450 -24.24 -18.17 -47.16
CA ASN A 450 -24.25 -18.91 -45.92
C ASN A 450 -23.78 -20.34 -46.20
N VAL A 451 -22.61 -20.67 -45.66
CA VAL A 451 -22.20 -22.05 -45.46
C VAL A 451 -23.27 -22.72 -44.60
N VAL A 452 -23.76 -23.84 -45.09
CA VAL A 452 -24.78 -24.71 -44.50
C VAL A 452 -24.49 -24.92 -43.01
N ASP A 453 -25.53 -24.73 -42.21
CA ASP A 453 -25.64 -25.17 -40.82
C ASP A 453 -25.35 -26.67 -40.73
N ASP A 454 -24.17 -27.05 -40.24
CA ASP A 454 -23.91 -28.43 -39.81
C ASP A 454 -24.24 -28.56 -38.32
N GLY A 455 -25.53 -28.48 -38.05
CA GLY A 455 -26.12 -28.93 -36.80
C GLY A 455 -26.45 -30.42 -36.89
N GLY A 456 -25.48 -31.27 -36.52
CA GLY A 456 -25.74 -32.58 -35.94
C GLY A 456 -25.43 -33.80 -36.81
N ASP A 457 -24.22 -34.32 -36.66
CA ASP A 457 -24.02 -35.77 -36.58
C ASP A 457 -23.13 -36.09 -35.37
N VAL A 458 -23.71 -36.86 -34.45
CA VAL A 458 -23.04 -37.43 -33.28
C VAL A 458 -21.98 -38.40 -33.80
N MET A 459 -20.70 -38.02 -33.77
CA MET A 459 -19.63 -39.00 -33.91
C MET A 459 -19.44 -39.69 -32.57
N ASP A 460 -19.88 -40.95 -32.52
CA ASP A 460 -19.63 -41.92 -31.44
C ASP A 460 -18.17 -41.84 -30.95
N GLU A 461 -18.03 -41.71 -29.63
CA GLU A 461 -16.77 -41.99 -28.94
C GLU A 461 -16.36 -43.45 -29.21
N PRO A 462 -15.08 -43.74 -29.54
CA PRO A 462 -14.61 -45.11 -29.48
C PRO A 462 -14.58 -45.56 -28.01
N ALA A 463 -15.40 -46.55 -27.71
CA ALA A 463 -15.50 -47.19 -26.40
C ALA A 463 -14.13 -47.61 -25.85
N VAL A 464 -13.83 -47.13 -24.64
CA VAL A 464 -12.75 -47.64 -23.80
C VAL A 464 -13.18 -49.01 -23.26
N PRO A 465 -12.39 -50.09 -23.39
CA PRO A 465 -12.78 -51.37 -22.83
C PRO A 465 -12.67 -51.36 -21.32
N ASP A 466 -13.74 -51.79 -20.66
CA ASP A 466 -13.81 -52.10 -19.24
C ASP A 466 -12.73 -53.12 -18.85
N SER A 467 -11.84 -52.76 -17.92
CA SER A 467 -10.99 -53.70 -17.20
C SER A 467 -11.23 -53.58 -15.70
N GLN A 468 -12.36 -54.10 -15.24
CA GLN A 468 -12.46 -54.59 -13.87
C GLN A 468 -11.83 -55.98 -13.80
N ALA A 469 -10.58 -56.05 -13.33
CA ALA A 469 -10.01 -57.29 -12.82
C ALA A 469 -9.15 -56.99 -11.58
N GLN A 470 -9.78 -57.20 -10.42
CA GLN A 470 -9.23 -57.83 -9.24
C GLN A 470 -8.10 -57.10 -8.50
N ALA A 471 -8.51 -56.33 -7.49
CA ALA A 471 -7.76 -56.21 -6.25
C ALA A 471 -7.94 -57.49 -5.42
N ALA A 472 -6.89 -58.32 -5.34
CA ALA A 472 -6.67 -59.29 -4.27
C ALA A 472 -5.20 -59.73 -4.23
N ASP A 473 -4.68 -59.91 -3.02
CA ASP A 473 -3.37 -60.44 -2.62
C ASP A 473 -2.12 -59.56 -2.85
N VAL A 474 -1.59 -58.84 -1.87
CA VAL A 474 -0.94 -59.24 -0.59
C VAL A 474 0.47 -59.82 -0.80
N SER A 475 1.44 -59.03 -0.33
CA SER A 475 2.69 -59.45 0.34
C SER A 475 3.73 -60.28 -0.43
N ARG A 476 4.94 -59.68 -0.50
CA ARG A 476 6.22 -60.15 0.09
C ARG A 476 7.40 -60.15 -0.90
N MET A 477 8.40 -59.34 -0.53
CA MET A 477 9.86 -59.46 -0.68
C MET A 477 10.43 -60.42 -1.74
N GLU A 478 11.42 -59.93 -2.48
CA GLU A 478 12.73 -60.60 -2.50
C GLU A 478 13.87 -59.58 -2.69
N GLU A 479 15.01 -59.98 -2.15
CA GLU A 479 16.16 -59.18 -1.73
C GLU A 479 17.05 -58.71 -2.88
N VAL A 480 17.84 -57.70 -2.54
CA VAL A 480 19.02 -57.23 -3.28
C VAL A 480 20.20 -58.07 -2.80
N ASP A 481 20.94 -58.65 -3.74
CA ASP A 481 22.37 -58.95 -3.59
C ASP A 481 23.20 -57.73 -4.01
#